data_AF-A0A1E3V587-F1
#
_entry.id   AF-A0A1E3V587-F1
#
_cell.length_a   1.000
_cell.length_b   1.000
_cell.length_c   1.000
_cell.angle_alpha   90.00
_cell.angle_beta   90.00
_cell.angle_gamma   90.00
#
_symmetry.space_group_name_H-M   'P 1'
#
loop_
_entity.id
_entity.type
_entity.pdbx_description
1 polymer ?
#
loop_
_entity_poly.entity_id
_entity_poly.type
_entity_poly.pdbx_seq_one_letter_code
_entity_poly.pdbx_strand_id
1 'polypeptide(L)'
;MEAFVATDDAPKIRSDILTDMIERFQLVGPRLSGEHLDFDAGRAMMEPISDGLMFWVGASDFSACCGIRALIEMSTRMVAPTLDLDTWYFAEGTPFETVRRSLQGPRARP
;
A
#
# COMPACT_ATOMS: atom_id res chain seq x y z
N MET A 1 2.65 2.38 8.31
CA MET A 1 2.43 0.94 8.15
C MET A 1 2.77 0.56 6.73
N GLU A 2 3.22 -0.68 6.52
CA GLU A 2 3.66 -1.19 5.23
C GLU A 2 3.07 -2.58 4.99
N ALA A 3 2.75 -2.89 3.74
CA ALA A 3 2.34 -4.22 3.30
C ALA A 3 2.87 -4.52 1.90
N PHE A 4 3.01 -5.81 1.60
CA PHE A 4 3.42 -6.29 0.28
C PHE A 4 2.55 -7.46 -0.13
N VAL A 5 2.12 -7.46 -1.39
CA VAL A 5 1.37 -8.57 -1.98
C VAL A 5 1.98 -8.95 -3.32
N ALA A 6 2.27 -10.23 -3.49
CA ALA A 6 2.77 -10.76 -4.75
C ALA A 6 1.65 -10.77 -5.81
N THR A 7 1.94 -10.29 -7.01
CA THR A 7 1.01 -10.31 -8.14
C THR A 7 1.76 -10.10 -9.46
N ASP A 8 1.28 -10.75 -10.52
CA ASP A 8 1.87 -10.68 -11.86
C ASP A 8 1.46 -9.40 -12.63
N ASP A 9 0.43 -8.68 -12.17
CA ASP A 9 -0.12 -7.51 -12.85
C ASP A 9 -0.22 -6.28 -11.92
N ALA A 10 0.85 -6.04 -11.16
CA ALA A 10 0.93 -4.97 -10.17
C ALA A 10 0.56 -3.57 -10.71
N PRO A 11 0.99 -3.16 -11.93
CA PRO A 11 0.64 -1.84 -12.46
C PRO A 11 -0.87 -1.68 -12.73
N LYS A 12 -1.51 -2.71 -13.29
CA LYS A 12 -2.95 -2.68 -13.56
C LYS A 12 -3.75 -2.69 -12.27
N ILE A 13 -3.43 -3.60 -11.35
CA ILE A 13 -4.11 -3.70 -10.05
C ILE A 13 -3.98 -2.38 -9.28
N ARG A 14 -2.80 -1.76 -9.28
CA ARG A 14 -2.63 -0.42 -8.69
C ARG A 14 -3.59 0.59 -9.31
N SER A 15 -3.66 0.64 -10.64
CA SER A 15 -4.53 1.59 -11.35
C SER A 15 -6.00 1.37 -10.99
N ASP A 16 -6.44 0.12 -10.93
CA ASP A 16 -7.81 -0.25 -10.61
C ASP A 16 -8.15 0.08 -9.14
N ILE A 17 -7.24 -0.20 -8.19
CA ILE A 17 -7.41 0.17 -6.77
C ILE A 17 -7.48 1.70 -6.62
N LEU A 18 -6.58 2.44 -7.26
CA LEU A 18 -6.61 3.91 -7.24
C LEU A 18 -7.92 4.47 -7.77
N THR A 19 -8.44 3.87 -8.85
CA THR A 19 -9.72 4.28 -9.45
C THR A 19 -10.88 4.02 -8.49
N ASP A 20 -10.99 2.81 -7.92
CA ASP A 20 -12.03 2.50 -6.93
C ASP A 20 -11.93 3.42 -5.71
N MET A 21 -10.72 3.69 -5.21
CA MET A 21 -10.54 4.60 -4.07
C MET A 21 -11.01 6.03 -4.36
N ILE A 22 -10.64 6.57 -5.53
CA ILE A 22 -11.03 7.93 -5.92
C ILE A 22 -12.53 8.00 -6.16
N GLU A 23 -13.14 7.03 -6.83
CA GLU A 23 -14.57 7.03 -7.16
C GLU A 23 -15.46 6.76 -5.95
N ARG A 24 -15.10 5.80 -5.10
CA ARG A 24 -15.90 5.37 -3.96
C ARG A 24 -15.77 6.30 -2.77
N PHE A 25 -14.59 6.91 -2.57
CA PHE A 25 -14.30 7.75 -1.42
C PHE A 25 -14.19 9.24 -1.76
N GLN A 26 -14.85 9.71 -2.83
CA GLN A 26 -14.91 11.13 -3.21
C GLN A 26 -15.27 12.07 -2.04
N LEU A 27 -16.09 11.58 -1.09
CA LEU A 27 -16.53 12.32 0.09
C LEU A 27 -15.51 12.33 1.24
N VAL A 28 -14.55 11.40 1.27
CA VAL A 28 -13.61 11.16 2.40
C VAL A 28 -12.15 11.52 2.05
N GLY A 29 -11.89 11.96 0.82
CA GLY A 29 -10.76 12.86 0.56
C GLY A 29 -9.39 12.30 0.16
N PRO A 30 -9.19 11.06 -0.35
CA PRO A 30 -7.90 10.76 -0.99
C PRO A 30 -7.75 11.62 -2.25
N ARG A 31 -6.80 12.57 -2.22
CA ARG A 31 -6.39 13.33 -3.41
C ARG A 31 -5.13 12.71 -3.98
N LEU A 32 -5.17 12.36 -5.26
CA LEU A 32 -3.97 11.88 -5.93
C LEU A 32 -3.01 13.06 -6.16
N SER A 33 -1.81 12.98 -5.59
CA SER A 33 -0.75 13.98 -5.65
C SER A 33 0.55 13.29 -6.09
N GLY A 34 0.77 13.27 -7.41
CA GLY A 34 1.84 12.48 -8.01
C GLY A 34 1.61 10.98 -7.76
N GLU A 35 2.50 10.35 -6.99
CA GLU A 35 2.43 8.92 -6.65
C GLU A 35 1.73 8.63 -5.32
N HIS A 36 1.31 9.67 -4.60
CA HIS A 36 0.70 9.56 -3.28
C HIS A 36 -0.80 9.81 -3.31
N LEU A 37 -1.51 9.11 -2.43
CA LEU A 37 -2.87 9.44 -2.01
C LEU A 37 -2.77 10.28 -0.73
N ASP A 38 -3.07 11.57 -0.84
CA ASP A 38 -3.09 12.48 0.30
C ASP A 38 -4.46 12.47 0.97
N PHE A 39 -4.47 12.33 2.30
CA PHE A 39 -5.63 12.42 3.19
C PHE A 39 -5.40 13.56 4.18
N ASP A 40 -6.45 14.07 4.81
CA ASP A 40 -6.31 15.19 5.78
C ASP A 40 -5.37 14.85 6.95
N ALA A 41 -5.36 13.59 7.40
CA ALA A 41 -4.59 13.12 8.54
C ALA A 41 -3.38 12.23 8.17
N GLY A 42 -3.06 12.10 6.87
CA GLY A 42 -2.01 11.19 6.44
C GLY A 42 -1.89 11.06 4.94
N ARG A 43 -1.11 10.08 4.50
CA ARG A 43 -0.79 9.85 3.10
C ARG A 43 -0.48 8.38 2.90
N ALA A 44 -0.84 7.88 1.74
CA ALA A 44 -0.54 6.52 1.31
C ALA A 44 0.20 6.52 -0.02
N MET A 45 0.95 5.45 -0.26
CA MET A 45 1.61 5.17 -1.52
C MET A 45 1.30 3.73 -1.92
N MET A 46 1.08 3.53 -3.21
CA MET A 46 0.99 2.22 -3.82
C MET A 46 2.03 2.17 -4.94
N GLU A 47 3.05 1.35 -4.77
CA GLU A 47 4.18 1.27 -5.69
C GLU A 47 4.25 -0.13 -6.29
N PRO A 48 4.08 -0.27 -7.62
CA PRO A 48 4.35 -1.53 -8.30
C PRO A 48 5.85 -1.79 -8.26
N ILE A 49 6.24 -2.96 -7.79
CA ILE A 49 7.62 -3.44 -7.81
C ILE A 49 7.69 -4.72 -8.65
N SER A 50 8.91 -5.23 -8.91
CA SER A 50 9.13 -6.37 -9.81
C SER A 50 8.28 -7.59 -9.49
N ASP A 51 8.01 -7.83 -8.21
CA ASP A 51 7.39 -9.07 -7.72
C ASP A 51 5.98 -8.86 -7.15
N GLY A 52 5.42 -7.65 -7.27
CA GLY A 52 4.08 -7.37 -6.75
C GLY A 52 3.82 -5.91 -6.43
N LEU A 53 2.90 -5.67 -5.50
CA LEU A 53 2.46 -4.34 -5.11
C LEU A 53 2.85 -4.05 -3.66
N MET A 54 3.57 -2.94 -3.46
CA MET A 54 3.91 -2.43 -2.15
C MET A 54 2.92 -1.34 -1.75
N PHE A 55 2.50 -1.38 -0.49
CA PHE A 55 1.63 -0.40 0.14
C PHE A 55 2.35 0.25 1.30
N TRP A 56 2.28 1.57 1.37
CA TRP A 56 2.77 2.35 2.49
C TRP A 56 1.70 3.32 2.96
N VAL A 57 1.58 3.49 4.28
CA VAL A 57 0.68 4.44 4.93
C VAL A 57 1.46 5.19 6.01
N GLY A 58 1.51 6.50 5.92
CA GLY A 58 2.03 7.38 6.98
C GLY A 58 0.96 8.38 7.42
N ALA A 59 0.72 8.47 8.71
CA ALA A 59 -0.30 9.35 9.28
C ALA A 59 0.20 10.02 10.57
N SER A 60 -0.51 11.06 11.01
CA SER A 60 -0.19 11.79 12.25
C SER A 60 -0.32 10.95 13.51
N ASP A 61 -1.22 9.97 13.48
CA ASP A 61 -1.53 9.10 14.60
C ASP A 61 -1.96 7.71 14.13
N PHE A 62 -2.00 6.78 15.07
CA PHE A 62 -2.32 5.38 14.80
C PHE A 62 -3.76 5.20 14.29
N SER A 63 -4.72 6.00 14.76
CA SER A 63 -6.12 5.90 14.34
C SER A 63 -6.28 6.30 12.87
N ALA A 64 -5.66 7.40 12.46
CA ALA A 64 -5.62 7.83 11.07
C ALA A 64 -4.90 6.80 10.19
N CYS A 65 -3.80 6.22 10.67
CA CYS A 65 -3.08 5.16 9.96
C CYS A 65 -3.97 3.93 9.72
N CYS A 66 -4.70 3.47 10.74
CA CYS A 66 -5.63 2.35 10.63
C CYS A 66 -6.82 2.66 9.71
N GLY A 67 -7.33 3.90 9.73
CA GLY A 67 -8.40 4.34 8.83
C GLY A 67 -7.97 4.28 7.37
N ILE A 68 -6.82 4.86 7.03
CA ILE A 68 -6.28 4.84 5.66
C ILE A 68 -6.00 3.40 5.22
N ARG A 69 -5.38 2.59 6.08
CA ARG A 69 -5.16 1.15 5.85
C ARG A 69 -6.47 0.44 5.48
N ALA A 70 -7.53 0.63 6.27
CA ALA A 70 -8.81 -0.06 6.05
C ALA A 70 -9.44 0.32 4.69
N LEU A 71 -9.29 1.57 4.24
CA LEU A 71 -9.75 2.00 2.92
C LEU A 71 -8.99 1.27 1.79
N ILE A 72 -7.67 1.16 1.92
CA ILE A 72 -6.82 0.44 0.96
C ILE A 72 -7.20 -1.05 0.92
N GLU A 73 -7.33 -1.70 2.08
CA GLU A 73 -7.75 -3.11 2.17
C GLU A 73 -9.13 -3.33 1.53
N MET A 74 -10.07 -2.42 1.77
CA MET A 74 -11.40 -2.50 1.19
C MET A 74 -11.36 -2.41 -0.34
N SER A 75 -10.67 -1.41 -0.91
CA SER A 75 -10.55 -1.28 -2.36
C SER A 75 -9.78 -2.44 -2.99
N THR A 76 -8.74 -2.93 -2.32
CA THR A 76 -7.99 -4.11 -2.78
C THR A 76 -8.89 -5.35 -2.84
N ARG A 77 -9.71 -5.60 -1.80
CA ARG A 77 -10.67 -6.72 -1.79
C ARG A 77 -11.76 -6.59 -2.86
N MET A 78 -12.15 -5.37 -3.24
CA MET A 78 -13.15 -5.15 -4.28
C MET A 78 -12.59 -5.37 -5.69
N VAL A 79 -11.36 -4.91 -5.94
CA VAL A 79 -10.72 -4.95 -7.25
C VAL A 79 -10.05 -6.30 -7.52
N ALA A 80 -9.37 -6.83 -6.52
CA ALA A 80 -8.58 -8.05 -6.61
C ALA A 80 -8.82 -8.93 -5.37
N PRO A 81 -10.01 -9.59 -5.28
CA PRO A 81 -10.41 -10.35 -4.09
C PRO A 81 -9.46 -11.50 -3.71
N THR A 82 -8.64 -11.96 -4.66
CA THR A 82 -7.66 -13.03 -4.47
C THR A 82 -6.33 -12.52 -3.89
N LEU A 83 -6.12 -11.20 -3.84
CA LEU A 83 -4.95 -10.61 -3.22
C LEU A 83 -5.17 -10.51 -1.71
N ASP A 84 -4.32 -11.21 -0.97
CA ASP A 84 -4.32 -11.17 0.48
C ASP A 84 -3.46 -10.01 0.98
N LEU A 85 -4.13 -8.99 1.53
CA LEU A 85 -3.51 -7.81 2.16
C LEU A 85 -3.69 -7.85 3.69
N ASP A 86 -3.75 -9.03 4.31
CA ASP A 86 -4.04 -9.16 5.74
C ASP A 86 -2.81 -8.88 6.63
N THR A 87 -1.60 -8.91 6.06
CA THR A 87 -0.35 -8.69 6.82
C THR A 87 0.20 -7.29 6.62
N TRP A 88 0.15 -6.49 7.69
CA TRP A 88 0.74 -5.14 7.76
C TRP A 88 1.80 -5.05 8.85
N TYR A 89 2.90 -4.37 8.54
CA TYR A 89 4.00 -4.12 9.45
C TYR A 89 4.02 -2.66 9.90
N PHE A 90 4.45 -2.40 11.13
CA PHE A 90 4.75 -1.04 11.58
C PHE A 90 5.99 -0.53 10.85
N ALA A 91 5.89 0.69 10.31
CA ALA A 91 7.03 1.35 9.70
C ALA A 91 7.87 1.98 10.83
N GLU A 92 8.74 1.20 11.48
CA GLU A 92 9.56 1.64 12.62
C GLU A 92 10.79 2.47 12.18
N GLY A 93 10.57 3.47 11.31
CA GLY A 93 11.63 4.37 10.84
C GLY A 93 12.73 3.70 10.00
N THR A 94 12.63 2.40 9.75
CA THR A 94 13.54 1.67 8.86
C THR A 94 12.98 1.77 7.44
N PRO A 95 13.68 2.42 6.50
CA PRO A 95 13.25 2.44 5.11
C PRO A 95 13.11 1.00 4.60
N PHE A 96 12.01 0.75 3.90
CA PHE A 96 11.59 -0.53 3.32
C PHE A 96 12.70 -1.33 2.60
N GLU A 97 13.81 -0.70 2.20
CA GLU A 97 15.06 -1.36 1.79
C GLU A 97 15.47 -2.54 2.68
N THR A 98 15.26 -2.45 4.00
CA THR A 98 15.63 -3.52 4.94
C THR A 98 14.64 -4.68 4.90
N VAL A 99 13.34 -4.40 4.74
CA VAL A 99 12.28 -5.41 4.56
C VAL A 99 12.46 -6.09 3.20
N ARG A 100 12.72 -5.33 2.13
CA ARG A 100 13.05 -5.83 0.79
C ARG A 100 14.24 -6.78 0.80
N ARG A 101 15.33 -6.45 1.52
CA ARG A 101 16.50 -7.34 1.69
C ARG A 101 16.18 -8.61 2.45
N SER A 102 15.25 -8.55 3.40
CA SER A 102 14.85 -9.71 4.21
C SER A 102 13.94 -10.66 3.43
N LEU A 103 13.07 -10.12 2.57
CA LEU A 103 12.20 -10.88 1.66
C LEU A 103 12.97 -11.55 0.50
N GLN A 104 14.14 -11.02 0.11
CA GLN A 104 14.99 -11.61 -0.93
C GLN A 104 15.81 -12.83 -0.47
N GLY A 105 15.67 -13.26 0.80
CA GLY A 105 16.50 -14.30 1.41
C GLY A 105 17.97 -13.88 1.54
N PRO A 106 18.81 -14.66 2.26
CA PRO A 106 20.23 -14.37 2.33
C PRO A 106 20.83 -14.48 0.92
N ARG A 107 21.18 -13.34 0.31
CA ARG A 107 22.05 -13.30 -0.88
C ARG A 107 23.29 -14.11 -0.55
N ALA A 108 23.45 -15.26 -1.21
CA ALA A 108 24.70 -16.01 -1.23
C ALA A 108 25.82 -15.04 -1.63
N ARG A 109 26.72 -14.74 -0.70
CA ARG A 109 27.93 -13.99 -1.01
C ARG A 109 28.85 -14.88 -1.85
N PRO A 110 29.52 -14.35 -2.88
CA PRO A 110 30.67 -15.02 -3.48
C PRO A 110 31.81 -15.18 -2.47
#